data_AF-A0A0N1J2R9-F1
#
_entry.id   AF-A0A0N1J2R9-F1
#
_cell.length_a   1.000
_cell.length_b   1.000
_cell.length_c   1.000
_cell.angle_alpha   90.00
_cell.angle_beta   90.00
_cell.angle_gamma   90.00
#
_symmetry.space_group_name_H-M   'P 1'
#
loop_
_entity.id
_entity.type
_entity.pdbx_description
1 polymer ?
#
loop_
_entity_poly.entity_id
_entity_poly.type
_entity_poly.pdbx_seq_one_letter_code
_entity_poly.pdbx_strand_id
1 'polypeptide(L)'
;MDTLPTEIVIQILDNLPSPAIKQARLTSRTFNSILAKRTFEVLVSFLDPEVAQSTLLTIAQDPVRRRRRPSIWSPRCSVPRNLPVDDSFLMALWVGLRGDSWVAVVEGDKLDVSRWQNGVGKDMNEDELRGVMFRYALYLSYLSNCEREQDIPQAWVLNLMCGKTAC
;
A
#
# COMPACT_ATOMS: atom_id res chain seq x y z
N MET A 1 20.90 21.87 -1.68
CA MET A 1 19.45 21.71 -1.49
C MET A 1 19.09 21.46 -0.03
N ASP A 2 19.99 20.95 0.81
CA ASP A 2 19.70 20.63 2.22
C ASP A 2 19.53 21.84 3.15
N THR A 3 19.76 23.05 2.63
CA THR A 3 19.56 24.34 3.32
C THR A 3 18.22 25.00 3.00
N LEU A 4 17.43 24.44 2.08
CA LEU A 4 16.10 24.97 1.76
C LEU A 4 15.07 24.52 2.81
N PRO A 5 14.16 25.41 3.23
CA PRO A 5 13.02 25.03 4.06
C PRO A 5 12.18 23.94 3.40
N THR A 6 11.68 23.00 4.20
CA THR A 6 10.95 21.82 3.73
C THR A 6 9.66 22.21 3.00
N GLU A 7 9.06 23.33 3.38
CA GLU A 7 7.85 23.90 2.77
C GLU A 7 8.08 24.29 1.30
N ILE A 8 9.25 24.87 1.01
CA ILE A 8 9.62 25.26 -0.36
C ILE A 8 9.90 24.02 -1.21
N VAL A 9 10.54 23.01 -0.62
CA VAL A 9 10.75 21.72 -1.29
C VAL A 9 9.41 21.06 -1.61
N ILE A 10 8.46 21.08 -0.68
CA ILE A 10 7.09 20.57 -0.89
C ILE A 10 6.42 21.29 -2.07
N GLN A 11 6.45 22.62 -2.10
CA GLN A 11 5.85 23.39 -3.20
C GLN A 11 6.48 23.09 -4.56
N ILE A 12 7.81 22.91 -4.62
CA ILE A 12 8.49 22.51 -5.86
C ILE A 12 8.00 21.13 -6.31
N LEU A 13 7.93 20.18 -5.37
CA LEU A 13 7.50 18.82 -5.64
C LEU A 13 6.03 18.73 -6.06
N ASP A 14 5.16 19.61 -5.55
CA ASP A 14 3.74 19.69 -5.94
C ASP A 14 3.53 20.12 -7.39
N ASN A 15 4.47 20.88 -7.95
CA ASN A 15 4.41 21.37 -9.32
C ASN A 15 5.10 20.43 -10.33
N LEU A 16 5.63 19.28 -9.88
CA LEU A 16 6.28 18.33 -10.78
C LEU A 16 5.25 17.52 -11.58
N PRO A 17 5.47 17.31 -12.89
CA PRO A 17 4.64 16.42 -13.67
C PRO A 17 4.82 14.96 -13.22
N SER A 18 3.73 14.19 -13.21
CA SER A 18 3.69 12.77 -12.79
C SER A 18 4.87 11.89 -13.26
N PRO A 19 5.35 11.95 -14.52
CA PRO A 19 6.49 11.13 -14.95
C PRO A 19 7.81 11.51 -14.25
N ALA A 20 7.99 12.76 -13.84
CA ALA A 20 9.21 13.24 -13.20
C ALA A 20 9.31 12.86 -11.72
N ILE A 21 8.18 12.52 -11.07
CA ILE A 21 8.13 12.17 -9.64
C ILE A 21 9.06 11.00 -9.31
N LYS A 22 9.08 9.96 -10.15
CA LYS A 22 9.95 8.78 -9.93
C LYS A 22 11.44 9.13 -9.99
N GLN A 23 11.81 9.98 -10.94
CA GLN A 23 13.18 10.47 -11.11
C GLN A 23 13.58 11.37 -9.92
N ALA A 24 12.69 12.28 -9.52
CA ALA A 24 12.91 13.20 -8.39
C ALA A 24 13.11 12.46 -7.06
N ARG A 25 12.49 11.29 -6.86
CA ARG A 25 12.74 10.45 -5.68
C ARG A 25 14.19 9.93 -5.59
N LEU A 26 14.87 9.76 -6.72
CA LEU A 26 16.22 9.21 -6.75
C LEU A 26 17.31 10.29 -6.53
N THR A 27 16.95 11.57 -6.53
CA THR A 27 17.93 12.67 -6.46
C THR A 27 18.40 12.98 -5.06
N SER A 28 17.52 12.85 -4.05
CA SER A 28 17.83 13.19 -2.66
C SER A 28 16.99 12.38 -1.67
N ARG A 29 17.55 12.12 -0.48
CA ARG A 29 16.83 11.48 0.63
C ARG A 29 15.61 12.30 1.06
N THR A 30 15.73 13.63 1.11
CA THR A 30 14.63 14.54 1.47
C THR A 30 13.49 14.50 0.44
N PHE A 31 13.84 14.40 -0.84
CA PHE A 31 12.83 14.29 -1.91
C PHE A 31 12.14 12.94 -1.84
N ASN A 32 12.91 11.86 -1.65
CA ASN A 32 12.35 10.54 -1.45
C ASN A 32 11.43 10.50 -0.23
N SER A 33 11.81 11.09 0.90
CA SER A 33 11.01 11.02 2.13
C SER A 33 9.67 11.73 2.01
N ILE A 34 9.63 12.88 1.33
CA ILE A 34 8.39 13.61 1.06
C ILE A 34 7.53 12.86 0.04
N LEU A 35 8.09 12.49 -1.11
CA LEU A 35 7.35 11.87 -2.21
C LEU A 35 6.91 10.43 -1.91
N ALA A 36 7.69 9.69 -1.12
CA ALA A 36 7.36 8.31 -0.77
C ALA A 36 6.14 8.24 0.16
N LYS A 37 6.02 9.16 1.13
CA LYS A 37 4.81 9.29 1.97
C LYS A 37 3.56 9.48 1.11
N ARG A 38 3.62 10.40 0.13
CA ARG A 38 2.53 10.66 -0.82
C ARG A 38 2.19 9.47 -1.70
N THR A 39 3.21 8.72 -2.13
CA THR A 39 3.01 7.54 -2.98
C THR A 39 2.17 6.47 -2.26
N PHE A 40 2.33 6.35 -0.94
CA PHE A 40 1.63 5.35 -0.12
C PHE A 40 0.53 5.96 0.76
N GLU A 41 0.12 7.21 0.52
CA GLU A 41 -0.87 7.90 1.36
C GLU A 41 -2.20 7.15 1.42
N VAL A 42 -2.67 6.63 0.28
CA VAL A 42 -3.89 5.81 0.22
C VAL A 42 -3.70 4.49 0.96
N LEU A 43 -2.52 3.87 0.88
CA LEU A 43 -2.25 2.65 1.65
C LEU A 43 -2.29 2.93 3.15
N VAL A 44 -1.73 4.06 3.59
CA VAL A 44 -1.72 4.47 5.00
C VAL A 44 -3.12 4.80 5.50
N SER A 45 -3.98 5.41 4.67
CA SER A 45 -5.36 5.71 5.05
C SER A 45 -6.19 4.45 5.30
N PHE A 46 -5.81 3.31 4.69
CA PHE A 46 -6.46 2.03 4.92
C PHE A 46 -6.17 1.42 6.29
N LEU A 47 -5.23 1.98 7.06
CA LEU A 47 -5.03 1.62 8.47
C LEU A 47 -6.26 1.97 9.32
N ASP A 48 -7.05 2.96 8.91
CA ASP A 48 -8.36 3.23 9.50
C ASP A 48 -9.43 2.34 8.83
N PRO A 49 -10.09 1.44 9.59
CA PRO A 49 -11.06 0.51 9.04
C PRO A 49 -12.28 1.21 8.41
N GLU A 50 -12.72 2.35 8.95
CA GLU A 50 -13.89 3.09 8.45
C GLU A 50 -13.55 3.80 7.14
N VAL A 51 -12.36 4.39 7.04
CA VAL A 51 -11.85 5.01 5.80
C VAL A 51 -11.64 3.95 4.72
N ALA A 52 -11.07 2.78 5.06
CA ALA A 52 -10.90 1.68 4.13
C ALA A 52 -12.26 1.21 3.58
N GLN A 53 -13.23 0.99 4.47
CA GLN A 53 -14.55 0.46 4.10
C GLN A 53 -15.35 1.46 3.25
N SER A 54 -15.35 2.74 3.63
CA SER A 54 -16.03 3.80 2.86
C SER A 54 -15.40 3.96 1.48
N THR A 55 -14.07 3.99 1.39
CA THR A 55 -13.34 4.11 0.10
C THR A 55 -13.68 2.95 -0.84
N LEU A 56 -13.69 1.72 -0.31
CA LEU A 56 -14.06 0.52 -1.07
C LEU A 56 -15.51 0.58 -1.55
N LEU A 57 -16.45 1.01 -0.71
CA LEU A 57 -17.86 1.14 -1.09
C LEU A 57 -18.05 2.20 -2.18
N THR A 58 -17.42 3.36 -2.07
CA THR A 58 -17.50 4.42 -3.08
C THR A 58 -16.98 3.95 -4.43
N ILE A 59 -15.82 3.30 -4.46
CA ILE A 59 -15.24 2.79 -5.71
C ILE A 59 -16.05 1.64 -6.28
N ALA A 60 -16.55 0.76 -5.43
CA ALA A 60 -17.39 -0.34 -5.88
C ALA A 60 -18.74 0.14 -6.40
N GLN A 61 -19.22 1.33 -6.03
CA GLN A 61 -20.44 1.94 -6.55
C GLN A 61 -20.25 2.67 -7.89
N ASP A 62 -19.00 2.97 -8.28
CA ASP A 62 -18.69 3.66 -9.54
C ASP A 62 -19.17 2.84 -10.75
N PRO A 63 -20.13 3.36 -11.54
CA PRO A 63 -20.71 2.63 -12.66
C PRO A 63 -19.71 2.40 -13.80
N VAL A 64 -18.71 3.28 -13.98
CA VAL A 64 -17.69 3.14 -15.01
C VAL A 64 -16.76 1.97 -14.67
N ARG A 65 -16.41 1.82 -13.39
CA ARG A 65 -15.54 0.74 -12.91
C ARG A 65 -16.26 -0.60 -12.85
N ARG A 66 -17.50 -0.62 -12.37
CA ARG A 66 -18.36 -1.82 -12.36
C ARG A 66 -18.50 -2.47 -13.73
N ARG A 67 -18.61 -1.68 -14.80
CA ARG A 67 -18.75 -2.19 -16.17
C ARG A 67 -17.49 -2.88 -16.70
N ARG A 68 -16.30 -2.53 -16.19
CA ARG A 68 -15.02 -3.00 -16.75
C ARG A 68 -14.62 -4.37 -16.26
N ARG A 69 -14.93 -4.71 -15.00
CA ARG A 69 -14.96 -6.04 -14.39
C ARG A 69 -15.25 -5.84 -12.90
N PRO A 70 -16.33 -6.42 -12.34
CA PRO A 70 -16.47 -6.44 -10.89
C PRO A 70 -15.33 -7.30 -10.33
N SER A 71 -14.61 -6.78 -9.33
CA SER A 71 -13.79 -7.65 -8.48
C SER A 71 -14.66 -8.84 -8.03
N ILE A 72 -14.10 -10.05 -8.03
CA ILE A 72 -14.83 -11.26 -7.64
C ILE A 72 -15.34 -11.14 -6.19
N TRP A 73 -14.70 -10.31 -5.39
CA TRP A 73 -15.06 -10.08 -4.00
C TRP A 73 -15.94 -8.85 -3.81
N SER A 74 -16.93 -9.00 -2.93
CA SER A 74 -17.74 -7.91 -2.42
C SER A 74 -16.88 -6.98 -1.54
N PRO A 75 -17.13 -5.65 -1.52
CA PRO A 75 -16.49 -4.72 -0.59
C PRO A 75 -16.70 -5.07 0.89
N ARG A 76 -17.68 -5.92 1.20
CA ARG A 76 -18.04 -6.36 2.55
C ARG A 76 -17.59 -7.81 2.83
N CYS A 77 -16.74 -8.40 2.00
CA CYS A 77 -16.26 -9.75 2.25
C CYS A 77 -15.40 -9.80 3.53
N SER A 78 -15.41 -10.96 4.18
CA SER A 78 -14.54 -11.22 5.31
C SER A 78 -13.10 -11.44 4.84
N VAL A 79 -12.15 -11.05 5.70
CA VAL A 79 -10.73 -11.30 5.48
C VAL A 79 -10.49 -12.81 5.58
N PRO A 80 -9.79 -13.44 4.62
CA PRO A 80 -9.43 -14.85 4.71
C PRO A 80 -8.62 -15.16 5.97
N ARG A 81 -8.99 -16.23 6.67
CA ARG A 81 -8.24 -16.74 7.82
C ARG A 81 -6.93 -17.33 7.31
N ASN A 82 -5.80 -16.93 7.89
CA ASN A 82 -4.43 -17.37 7.54
C ASN A 82 -3.79 -16.75 6.28
N LEU A 83 -4.23 -15.57 5.84
CA LEU A 83 -3.49 -14.83 4.82
C LEU A 83 -2.16 -14.31 5.41
N PRO A 84 -0.97 -14.73 4.94
CA PRO A 84 0.29 -14.23 5.50
C PRO A 84 0.43 -12.74 5.18
N VAL A 85 0.88 -11.96 6.17
CA VAL A 85 1.24 -10.56 5.95
C VAL A 85 2.59 -10.52 5.22
N ASP A 86 2.60 -9.96 4.02
CA ASP A 86 3.79 -9.92 3.17
C ASP A 86 4.78 -8.84 3.63
N ASP A 87 6.07 -9.14 3.59
CA ASP A 87 7.13 -8.20 3.96
C ASP A 87 7.08 -6.94 3.10
N SER A 88 6.80 -7.07 1.80
CA SER A 88 6.70 -5.93 0.88
C SER A 88 5.57 -4.98 1.25
N PHE A 89 4.48 -5.50 1.80
CA PHE A 89 3.38 -4.70 2.34
C PHE A 89 3.81 -3.94 3.60
N LEU A 90 4.50 -4.60 4.53
CA LEU A 90 5.06 -3.95 5.73
C LEU A 90 6.07 -2.86 5.35
N MET A 91 6.89 -3.10 4.33
CA MET A 91 7.82 -2.11 3.79
C MET A 91 7.11 -0.90 3.19
N ALA A 92 6.06 -1.13 2.39
CA ALA A 92 5.26 -0.06 1.81
C ALA A 92 4.57 0.79 2.89
N LEU A 93 4.03 0.15 3.93
CA LEU A 93 3.46 0.84 5.09
C LEU A 93 4.50 1.64 5.88
N TRP A 94 5.68 1.05 6.12
CA TRP A 94 6.77 1.74 6.80
C TRP A 94 7.15 3.02 6.07
N VAL A 95 7.35 2.92 4.76
CA VAL A 95 7.70 4.06 3.90
C VAL A 95 6.56 5.08 3.86
N GLY A 96 5.30 4.63 3.82
CA GLY A 96 4.14 5.54 3.88
C GLY A 96 4.04 6.33 5.19
N LEU A 97 4.36 5.70 6.31
CA LEU A 97 4.31 6.33 7.63
C LEU A 97 5.55 7.20 7.92
N ARG A 98 6.74 6.67 7.68
CA ARG A 98 8.01 7.32 8.06
C ARG A 98 8.64 8.13 6.94
N GLY A 99 8.42 7.76 5.68
CA GLY A 99 9.06 8.36 4.49
C GLY A 99 10.42 7.75 4.16
N ASP A 100 11.03 7.03 5.10
CA ASP A 100 12.40 6.53 4.95
C ASP A 100 12.46 5.01 4.82
N SER A 101 13.61 4.50 4.38
CA SER A 101 13.85 3.05 4.29
C SER A 101 14.05 2.43 5.67
N TRP A 102 13.43 1.26 5.89
CA TRP A 102 13.57 0.47 7.12
C TRP A 102 14.98 -0.11 7.30
N VAL A 103 15.70 -0.34 6.19
CA VAL A 103 17.06 -0.92 6.16
C VAL A 103 18.07 -0.07 6.94
N ALA A 104 17.81 1.24 7.08
CA ALA A 104 18.68 2.13 7.85
C ALA A 104 18.46 2.04 9.36
N VAL A 105 17.38 1.38 9.82
CA VAL A 105 16.91 1.42 11.22
C VAL A 105 16.82 0.03 11.84
N VAL A 106 16.53 -1.01 11.06
CA VAL A 106 16.36 -2.38 11.57
C VAL A 106 17.50 -3.24 11.05
N GLU A 107 18.28 -3.83 11.96
CA GLU A 107 19.30 -4.82 11.60
C GLU A 107 18.65 -6.16 11.22
N GLY A 108 18.91 -6.63 10.00
CA GLY A 108 18.51 -7.94 9.49
C GLY A 108 17.78 -7.90 8.14
N ASP A 109 17.69 -9.06 7.49
CA ASP A 109 17.15 -9.18 6.12
C ASP A 109 15.62 -9.18 6.03
N LYS A 110 14.92 -9.29 7.16
CA LYS A 110 13.45 -9.44 7.20
C LYS A 110 12.77 -8.48 8.18
N LEU A 111 11.69 -7.87 7.71
CA LEU A 111 10.80 -7.02 8.49
C LEU A 111 9.56 -7.81 8.89
N ASP A 112 9.50 -8.26 10.14
CA ASP A 112 8.30 -8.88 10.72
C ASP A 112 7.36 -7.83 11.35
N VAL A 113 6.16 -8.25 11.74
CA VAL A 113 5.13 -7.38 12.34
C VAL A 113 5.63 -6.72 13.63
N SER A 114 6.34 -7.45 14.49
CA SER A 114 6.82 -6.91 15.78
C SER A 114 7.87 -5.82 15.59
N ARG A 115 8.80 -6.01 14.65
CA ARG A 115 9.81 -5.02 14.27
C ARG A 115 9.16 -3.81 13.61
N TRP A 116 8.15 -4.05 12.76
CA TRP A 116 7.38 -2.99 12.14
C TRP A 116 6.69 -2.12 13.21
N GLN A 117 5.94 -2.73 14.13
CA GLN A 117 5.23 -2.04 15.23
C GLN A 117 6.19 -1.15 16.04
N ASN A 118 7.30 -1.72 16.50
CA ASN A 118 8.31 -1.01 17.29
C ASN A 118 8.92 0.16 16.52
N GLY A 119 9.21 -0.05 15.23
CA GLY A 119 9.90 0.93 14.42
C GLY A 119 9.02 2.06 13.88
N VAL A 120 7.71 1.84 13.73
CA VAL A 120 6.73 2.89 13.37
C VAL A 120 6.01 3.48 14.59
N GLY A 121 6.15 2.87 15.77
CA GLY A 121 5.50 3.32 17.01
C GLY A 121 3.98 3.15 17.00
N LYS A 122 3.47 2.11 16.32
CA LYS A 122 2.03 1.86 16.18
C LYS A 122 1.71 0.45 16.67
N ASP A 123 0.82 0.37 17.65
CA ASP A 123 0.34 -0.90 18.17
C ASP A 123 -0.80 -1.42 17.29
N MET A 124 -0.51 -2.44 16.49
CA MET A 124 -1.48 -3.09 15.59
C MET A 124 -1.14 -4.55 15.45
N ASN A 125 -2.05 -5.44 15.80
CA ASN A 125 -1.79 -6.87 15.73
C ASN A 125 -1.72 -7.37 14.27
N GLU A 126 -1.24 -8.60 14.09
CA GLU A 126 -1.12 -9.20 12.75
C GLU A 126 -2.47 -9.34 12.04
N ASP A 127 -3.56 -9.59 12.78
CA ASP A 127 -4.90 -9.74 12.22
C ASP A 127 -5.43 -8.42 11.62
N GLU A 128 -5.15 -7.31 12.28
CA GLU A 128 -5.48 -5.96 11.81
C GLU A 128 -4.68 -5.63 10.55
N LEU A 129 -3.36 -5.84 10.57
CA LEU A 129 -2.50 -5.61 9.40
C LEU A 129 -2.90 -6.48 8.20
N ARG A 130 -3.29 -7.73 8.45
CA ARG A 130 -3.84 -8.62 7.43
C ARG A 130 -5.14 -8.07 6.84
N GLY A 131 -6.01 -7.53 7.68
CA GLY A 131 -7.25 -6.88 7.23
C GLY A 131 -6.98 -5.66 6.36
N VAL A 132 -6.01 -4.82 6.74
CA VAL A 132 -5.57 -3.67 5.95
C VAL A 132 -5.03 -4.11 4.60
N MET A 133 -4.09 -5.08 4.60
CA MET A 133 -3.48 -5.61 3.38
C MET A 133 -4.53 -6.16 2.42
N PHE A 134 -5.47 -6.94 2.93
CA PHE A 134 -6.53 -7.53 2.13
C PHE A 134 -7.47 -6.47 1.53
N ARG A 135 -7.93 -5.49 2.33
CA ARG A 135 -8.78 -4.39 1.85
C ARG A 135 -8.07 -3.53 0.82
N TYR A 136 -6.78 -3.26 1.01
CA TYR A 136 -5.99 -2.49 0.05
C TYR A 136 -5.78 -3.24 -1.26
N ALA A 137 -5.51 -4.55 -1.21
CA ALA A 137 -5.47 -5.39 -2.41
C ALA A 137 -6.81 -5.38 -3.16
N LEU A 138 -7.92 -5.45 -2.42
CA LEU A 138 -9.26 -5.34 -2.99
C LEU A 138 -9.49 -3.97 -3.65
N TYR A 139 -9.05 -2.89 -3.02
CA TYR A 139 -9.10 -1.54 -3.59
C TYR A 139 -8.34 -1.47 -4.94
N LEU A 140 -7.11 -1.96 -4.97
CA LEU A 140 -6.30 -2.00 -6.19
C LEU A 140 -6.96 -2.82 -7.31
N SER A 141 -7.73 -3.85 -6.96
CA SER A 141 -8.46 -4.64 -7.96
C SER A 141 -9.56 -3.86 -8.65
N TYR A 142 -10.29 -3.01 -7.93
CA TYR A 142 -11.31 -2.15 -8.51
C TYR A 142 -10.71 -0.99 -9.34
N LEU A 143 -9.43 -0.67 -9.12
CA LEU A 143 -8.70 0.32 -9.91
C LEU A 143 -7.99 -0.27 -11.13
N SER A 144 -7.75 -1.58 -11.14
CA SER A 144 -6.96 -2.22 -12.18
C SER A 144 -7.61 -2.08 -13.56
N ASN A 145 -6.81 -1.71 -14.55
CA ASN A 145 -7.17 -1.74 -15.97
C ASN A 145 -6.58 -2.96 -16.69
N CYS A 146 -6.00 -3.92 -15.96
CA CYS A 146 -5.39 -5.11 -16.56
C CYS A 146 -6.45 -6.00 -17.22
N GLU A 147 -6.17 -6.45 -18.45
CA GLU A 147 -7.10 -7.27 -19.23
C GLU A 147 -7.14 -8.74 -18.75
N ARG A 148 -6.06 -9.22 -18.11
CA ARG A 148 -5.92 -10.60 -17.62
C ARG A 148 -6.04 -10.65 -16.09
N GLU A 149 -6.75 -11.65 -15.59
CA GLU A 149 -6.97 -11.85 -14.14
C GLU A 149 -5.69 -12.12 -13.35
N GLN A 150 -4.70 -12.76 -14.00
CA GLN A 150 -3.39 -13.05 -13.42
C GLN A 150 -2.55 -11.79 -13.16
N ASP A 151 -2.85 -10.69 -13.86
CA ASP A 151 -2.14 -9.42 -13.75
C ASP A 151 -2.84 -8.46 -12.76
N ILE A 152 -3.94 -8.87 -12.14
CA ILE A 152 -4.65 -8.05 -11.14
C ILE A 152 -3.81 -8.00 -9.86
N PRO A 153 -3.66 -6.84 -9.21
CA PRO A 153 -2.88 -6.68 -7.97
C PRO A 153 -3.29 -7.58 -6.79
N GLN A 154 -4.39 -8.33 -6.88
CA GLN A 154 -4.88 -9.27 -5.87
C GLN A 154 -4.73 -10.75 -6.30
N ALA A 155 -4.18 -11.03 -7.47
CA ALA A 155 -3.99 -12.40 -7.97
C ALA A 155 -3.11 -13.24 -7.03
N TRP A 156 -2.21 -12.60 -6.27
CA TRP A 156 -1.43 -13.26 -5.22
C TRP A 156 -2.31 -13.82 -4.08
N VAL A 157 -3.39 -13.13 -3.70
CA VAL A 157 -4.36 -13.61 -2.70
C VAL A 157 -5.04 -14.89 -3.20
N LEU A 158 -5.43 -14.94 -4.48
CA LEU A 158 -6.01 -16.15 -5.09
C LEU A 158 -4.99 -17.30 -5.15
N ASN A 159 -3.75 -17.02 -5.55
CA ASN A 159 -2.70 -18.05 -5.62
C ASN A 159 -2.36 -18.66 -4.24
N LEU A 160 -2.44 -17.86 -3.17
CA LEU A 160 -2.27 -18.33 -1.79
C LEU A 160 -3.48 -19.16 -1.31
N MET A 161 -4.70 -18.74 -1.65
CA MET A 161 -5.93 -19.39 -1.22
C MET A 161 -6.24 -20.68 -2.01
N CYS A 162 -5.86 -20.75 -3.29
CA CYS A 162 -6.09 -21.94 -4.10
C CYS A 162 -5.12 -23.09 -3.78
N GLY A 163 -4.06 -22.84 -3.01
CA GLY A 163 -2.99 -23.80 -2.80
C GLY A 163 -2.38 -24.21 -4.13
N LYS A 164 -1.17 -23.75 -4.44
CA LYS A 164 -0.31 -24.61 -5.25
C LYS A 164 -0.02 -25.85 -4.41
N THR A 165 -0.92 -26.83 -4.43
CA THR A 165 -0.50 -28.23 -4.38
C THR A 165 0.46 -28.37 -5.54
N ALA A 166 1.75 -28.37 -5.22
CA ALA A 166 2.77 -28.82 -6.13
C ALA A 166 2.37 -30.24 -6.57
N CYS A 167 2.02 -30.37 -7.84
CA CYS A 167 2.21 -31.58 -8.62
C CYS A 167 3.17 -31.21 -9.73
#